data_AF-A0A933U683-F1
#
_entry.id   AF-A0A933U683-F1
#
_cell.length_a   1.000
_cell.length_b   1.000
_cell.length_c   1.000
_cell.angle_alpha   90.00
_cell.angle_beta   90.00
_cell.angle_gamma   90.00
#
_symmetry.space_group_name_H-M   'P 1'
#
loop_
_entity.id
_entity.type
_entity.pdbx_description
1 polymer ?
#
loop_
_entity_poly.entity_id
_entity_poly.type
_entity_poly.pdbx_seq_one_letter_code
_entity_poly.pdbx_strand_id
1 'polypeptide(L)'
;MASEPLQPERWAARIGAWLAPEAPEGDVVVSCRIRLARNLRDFPFVTRLEPKRAEELATNVREVLREACIDGETVWVAMTDAPPLLRLLLRER
;
A
#
# COMPACT_ATOMS: atom_id res chain seq x y z
N MET A 1 -4.74 -17.36 7.33
CA MET A 1 -4.05 -16.93 8.57
C MET A 1 -3.99 -15.41 8.52
N ALA A 2 -4.54 -14.72 9.51
CA ALA A 2 -4.57 -13.25 9.52
C ALA A 2 -3.14 -12.71 9.51
N SER A 3 -2.83 -11.80 8.57
CA SER A 3 -1.56 -11.07 8.57
C SER A 3 -1.47 -10.27 9.88
N GLU A 4 -0.30 -10.32 10.52
CA GLU A 4 -0.06 -9.53 11.73
C GLU A 4 -0.33 -8.04 11.44
N PRO A 5 -1.07 -7.32 12.31
CA PRO A 5 -1.37 -5.92 12.08
C PRO A 5 -0.10 -5.07 12.04
N LEU A 6 -0.06 -4.10 11.13
CA LEU A 6 1.09 -3.21 10.98
C LEU A 6 1.31 -2.43 12.28
N GLN A 7 2.44 -2.66 12.95
CA GLN A 7 2.83 -1.96 14.17
C GLN A 7 3.50 -0.62 13.81
N PRO A 8 2.86 0.54 14.09
CA PRO A 8 3.37 1.85 13.65
C PRO A 8 4.78 2.14 14.16
N GLU A 9 5.07 1.79 15.42
CA GLU A 9 6.36 2.01 16.11
C GLU A 9 7.53 1.41 15.31
N ARG A 10 7.39 0.15 14.88
CA ARG A 10 8.41 -0.60 14.15
C ARG A 10 8.72 0.02 12.79
N TRP A 11 7.71 0.58 12.12
CA TRP A 11 7.85 1.17 10.79
C TRP A 11 8.32 2.62 10.84
N ALA A 12 7.91 3.38 11.87
CA ALA A 12 8.42 4.72 12.11
C ALA A 12 9.94 4.71 12.35
N ALA A 13 10.47 3.66 13.00
CA ALA A 13 11.90 3.48 13.22
C ALA A 13 12.73 3.19 11.95
N ARG A 14 12.10 2.82 10.83
CA ARG A 14 12.81 2.57 9.56
C ARG A 14 12.98 3.87 8.79
N ILE A 15 14.21 4.15 8.35
CA ILE A 15 14.49 5.22 7.39
C ILE A 15 13.82 4.85 6.06
N GLY A 16 13.08 5.79 5.46
CA GLY A 16 12.46 5.58 4.15
C GLY A 16 13.54 5.30 3.11
N ALA A 17 13.32 4.35 2.20
CA ALA A 17 14.35 3.96 1.23
C ALA A 17 14.86 5.14 0.38
N TRP A 18 14.07 6.20 0.22
CA TRP A 18 14.46 7.44 -0.48
C TRP A 18 15.45 8.33 0.30
N LEU A 19 15.68 8.06 1.59
CA LEU A 19 16.72 8.70 2.42
C LEU A 19 18.00 7.86 2.47
N ALA A 20 18.07 6.76 1.71
CA ALA A 20 19.29 5.94 1.63
C ALA A 20 20.40 6.74 0.89
N PRO A 21 21.62 6.79 1.44
CA PRO A 21 22.68 7.70 0.99
C PRO A 21 23.32 7.37 -0.38
N GLU A 22 22.81 6.38 -1.10
CA GLU A 22 23.49 5.74 -2.24
C GLU A 22 22.80 5.99 -3.60
N ALA A 23 21.85 6.92 -3.67
CA ALA A 23 21.13 7.24 -4.92
C ALA A 23 21.93 8.22 -5.83
N PRO A 24 21.91 8.03 -7.16
CA PRO A 24 22.38 9.05 -8.10
C PRO A 24 21.67 10.39 -7.84
N GLU A 25 22.43 11.47 -7.73
CA GLU A 25 21.92 12.83 -7.44
C GLU A 25 21.14 12.94 -6.10
N GLY A 26 21.39 12.06 -5.14
CA GLY A 26 20.71 12.05 -3.83
C GLY A 26 21.00 13.28 -2.94
N ASP A 27 21.95 14.13 -3.33
CA ASP A 27 22.20 15.44 -2.73
C ASP A 27 21.13 16.49 -3.13
N VAL A 28 20.44 16.28 -4.25
CA VAL A 28 19.40 17.18 -4.76
C VAL A 28 18.03 16.51 -4.80
N VAL A 29 17.96 15.26 -5.27
CA VAL A 29 16.72 14.54 -5.51
C VAL A 29 16.32 13.75 -4.26
N VAL A 30 15.23 14.19 -3.61
CA VAL A 30 14.72 13.56 -2.38
C VAL A 30 14.08 12.20 -2.64
N SER A 31 13.32 12.03 -3.74
CA SER A 31 12.69 10.75 -4.10
C SER A 31 12.16 10.74 -5.55
N CYS A 32 12.03 9.55 -6.13
CA CYS A 32 11.36 9.31 -7.40
C CYS A 32 10.20 8.32 -7.22
N ARG A 33 9.03 8.60 -7.81
CA ARG A 33 7.82 7.78 -7.65
C ARG A 33 7.09 7.56 -8.97
N ILE A 34 6.83 6.29 -9.30
CA ILE A 34 6.01 5.88 -10.45
C ILE A 34 4.71 5.26 -9.94
N ARG A 35 3.55 5.68 -10.46
CA ARG A 35 2.24 5.13 -10.10
C ARG A 35 1.51 4.62 -11.33
N LEU A 36 1.16 3.33 -11.31
CA LEU A 36 0.36 2.70 -12.37
C LEU A 36 -1.08 2.51 -11.88
N ALA A 37 -2.01 3.30 -12.43
CA ALA A 37 -3.44 3.12 -12.17
C ALA A 37 -4.07 2.19 -13.21
N ARG A 38 -4.91 1.25 -12.78
CA ARG A 38 -5.64 0.30 -13.64
C ARG A 38 -7.09 0.16 -13.17
N ASN A 39 -8.00 -0.02 -14.11
CA ASN A 39 -9.35 -0.47 -13.86
C ASN A 39 -9.46 -1.94 -14.28
N LEU A 40 -10.25 -2.71 -13.55
CA LEU A 40 -10.45 -4.13 -13.84
C LEU A 40 -11.73 -4.32 -14.66
N ARG A 41 -11.68 -5.24 -15.63
CA ARG A 41 -12.86 -5.63 -16.39
C ARG A 41 -13.93 -6.16 -15.44
N ASP A 42 -15.20 -6.01 -15.81
CA ASP A 42 -16.37 -6.51 -15.07
C ASP A 42 -16.65 -5.78 -13.73
N PHE A 43 -15.90 -4.71 -13.43
CA PHE A 43 -16.17 -3.79 -12.34
C PHE A 43 -16.43 -2.37 -12.90
N PRO A 44 -17.49 -1.68 -12.46
CA PRO A 44 -17.69 -0.28 -12.80
C PRO A 44 -16.59 0.59 -12.16
N PHE A 45 -16.44 1.83 -12.67
CA PHE A 45 -15.60 2.83 -12.03
C PHE A 45 -16.06 3.10 -10.59
N VAL A 46 -15.12 3.53 -9.74
CA VAL A 46 -15.31 3.74 -8.30
C VAL A 46 -16.55 4.56 -7.94
N THR A 47 -16.93 5.55 -8.76
CA THR A 47 -18.10 6.41 -8.53
C THR A 47 -19.44 5.69 -8.64
N ARG A 48 -19.47 4.50 -9.27
CA ARG A 48 -20.65 3.65 -9.44
C ARG A 48 -20.47 2.25 -8.84
N LEU A 49 -19.37 2.02 -8.13
CA LEU A 49 -19.07 0.71 -7.55
C LEU A 49 -19.83 0.56 -6.23
N GLU A 50 -20.65 -0.48 -6.14
CA GLU A 50 -21.38 -0.80 -4.91
C GLU A 50 -20.41 -1.27 -3.81
N PRO A 51 -20.67 -0.95 -2.53
CA PRO A 51 -19.77 -1.31 -1.43
C PRO A 51 -19.42 -2.80 -1.37
N LYS A 52 -20.43 -3.67 -1.51
CA LYS A 52 -20.22 -5.13 -1.50
C LYS A 52 -19.32 -5.60 -2.65
N ARG A 53 -19.51 -5.03 -3.85
CA ARG A 53 -18.67 -5.32 -5.02
C ARG A 53 -17.25 -4.77 -4.86
N ALA A 54 -17.08 -3.66 -4.13
CA ALA A 54 -15.76 -3.14 -3.78
C ALA A 54 -15.01 -4.06 -2.81
N GLU A 55 -15.70 -4.65 -1.84
CA GLU A 55 -15.13 -5.65 -0.92
C GLU A 55 -14.73 -6.94 -1.65
N GLU A 56 -15.57 -7.42 -2.57
CA GLU A 56 -15.26 -8.55 -3.47
C GLU A 56 -14.00 -8.26 -4.30
N LEU A 57 -13.96 -7.08 -4.93
CA LEU A 57 -12.82 -6.63 -5.73
C LEU A 57 -11.53 -6.58 -4.90
N ALA A 58 -11.59 -5.96 -3.71
CA ALA A 58 -10.45 -5.84 -2.82
C ALA A 58 -9.95 -7.20 -2.34
N THR A 59 -10.86 -8.13 -2.04
CA THR A 59 -10.51 -9.50 -1.65
C THR A 59 -9.81 -10.24 -2.78
N ASN A 60 -10.36 -10.21 -3.99
CA ASN A 60 -9.77 -10.89 -5.16
C ASN A 60 -8.37 -10.33 -5.47
N VAL A 61 -8.22 -9.01 -5.47
CA VAL A 61 -6.93 -8.34 -5.73
C VAL A 61 -5.92 -8.68 -4.64
N ARG A 62 -6.33 -8.72 -3.37
CA ARG A 62 -5.44 -9.10 -2.25
C ARG A 62 -4.84 -10.48 -2.44
N GLU A 63 -5.65 -11.48 -2.78
CA GLU A 63 -5.16 -12.85 -2.94
C GLU A 63 -4.17 -12.93 -4.12
N VAL A 64 -4.48 -12.31 -5.26
CA VAL A 64 -3.58 -12.26 -6.43
C VAL A 64 -2.27 -11.53 -6.11
N LEU A 65 -2.33 -10.38 -5.42
CA LEU A 65 -1.12 -9.62 -5.05
C LEU A 65 -0.23 -10.39 -4.07
N ARG A 66 -0.83 -11.14 -3.14
CA ARG A 66 -0.09 -11.98 -2.20
C ARG A 66 0.61 -13.15 -2.90
N GLU A 67 -0.06 -13.75 -3.88
CA GLU A 67 0.52 -14.83 -4.70
C GLU A 67 1.59 -14.33 -5.67
N ALA A 68 1.44 -13.12 -6.19
CA ALA A 68 2.40 -12.52 -7.11
C ALA A 68 3.76 -12.21 -6.45
N CYS A 69 3.84 -12.19 -5.11
CA CYS A 69 5.06 -11.92 -4.35
C CYS A 69 5.82 -10.70 -4.89
N ILE A 70 5.11 -9.57 -5.01
CA ILE A 70 5.69 -8.32 -5.55
C ILE A 70 6.69 -7.79 -4.52
N ASP A 71 7.95 -8.16 -4.72
CA ASP A 71 9.15 -7.74 -4.01
C ASP A 71 9.06 -7.70 -2.47
N GLY A 72 9.81 -8.58 -1.81
CA GLY A 72 9.91 -8.63 -0.35
C GLY A 72 8.59 -8.95 0.37
N GLU A 73 8.40 -8.33 1.53
CA GLU A 73 7.26 -8.57 2.41
C GLU A 73 6.07 -7.68 2.01
N THR A 74 5.00 -8.30 1.50
CA THR A 74 3.73 -7.60 1.20
C THR A 74 2.77 -7.66 2.39
N VAL A 75 2.39 -6.50 2.93
CA VAL A 75 1.43 -6.38 4.03
C VAL A 75 0.12 -5.76 3.53
N TRP A 76 -1.01 -6.43 3.77
CA TRP A 76 -2.33 -5.89 3.47
C TRP A 76 -2.85 -5.07 4.65
N VAL A 77 -3.26 -3.82 4.40
CA VAL A 77 -3.85 -2.95 5.41
C VAL A 77 -5.29 -2.62 5.02
N ALA A 78 -6.26 -3.17 5.77
CA ALA A 78 -7.66 -2.83 5.60
C ALA A 78 -7.92 -1.41 6.13
N MET A 79 -8.24 -0.46 5.23
CA MET A 79 -8.45 0.94 5.62
C MET A 79 -9.69 1.14 6.49
N THR A 80 -10.67 0.25 6.44
CA THR A 80 -11.84 0.24 7.33
C THR A 80 -11.42 0.05 8.79
N ASP A 81 -10.43 -0.82 9.03
CA ASP A 81 -10.06 -1.26 10.36
C ASP A 81 -8.78 -0.59 10.88
N ALA A 82 -8.06 0.12 9.99
CA ALA A 82 -6.81 0.80 10.34
C ALA A 82 -7.03 1.91 11.38
N PRO A 83 -6.28 1.92 12.51
CA PRO A 83 -6.34 3.02 13.48
C PRO A 83 -5.96 4.38 12.87
N PRO A 84 -6.46 5.50 13.41
CA PRO A 84 -6.14 6.84 12.90
C PRO A 84 -4.63 7.12 12.81
N LEU A 85 -3.85 6.69 13.81
CA LEU A 85 -2.40 6.83 13.83
C LEU A 85 -1.73 6.09 12.65
N LEU A 86 -2.18 4.87 12.36
CA LEU A 86 -1.67 4.08 11.24
C LEU A 86 -2.02 4.75 9.91
N ARG A 87 -3.24 5.26 9.75
CA ARG A 87 -3.63 5.99 8.53
C ARG A 87 -2.80 7.25 8.32
N LEU A 88 -2.50 7.99 9.40
CA LEU A 88 -1.62 9.15 9.36
C LEU A 88 -0.21 8.75 8.93
N LEU A 89 0.36 7.71 9.56
CA LEU A 89 1.70 7.20 9.22
C LEU A 89 1.82 6.84 7.72
N LEU A 90 0.81 6.17 7.14
CA LEU A 90 0.77 5.79 5.72
C LEU A 90 0.61 6.98 4.77
N ARG A 91 0.23 8.16 5.27
CA ARG A 91 0.12 9.40 4.48
C ARG A 91 1.42 10.18 4.46
N GLU A 92 2.12 10.21 5.59
CA GLU A 92 3.38 10.96 5.75
C GLU A 92 4.59 10.23 5.12
N ARG A 93 4.41 8.97 4.71
CA ARG A 93 5.43 8.10 4.13
C ARG A 93 4.98 7.56 2.77
#